data_AF-A0A7S4GB11-F1
#
_entry.id   AF-A0A7S4GB11-F1
#
_cell.length_a   1.000
_cell.length_b   1.000
_cell.length_c   1.000
_cell.angle_alpha   90.00
_cell.angle_beta   90.00
_cell.angle_gamma   90.00
#
_symmetry.space_group_name_H-M   'P 1'
#
loop_
_entity.id
_entity.type
_entity.pdbx_description
1 polymer ?
#
loop_
_entity_poly.entity_id
_entity_poly.type
_entity_poly.pdbx_seq_one_letter_code
_entity_poly.pdbx_strand_id
1 'polypeptide(L)'
;RRSARLVGAKPPDFYVAWESASGDIVLGGEVEKAKRWMREHRFGDETRARAAADNPDDPMAVMPRGPEDLLEGEQAAFQAVRAAKTAKARELDTAGYHIAQIRALCELVRRLPANKAELEECWGFGPSKVDAYGDYFLEALRPFVDDIRQAQATASAAAAAAAAVEDDEEAP
;
A
#
# COMPACT_ATOMS: atom_id res chain seq x y z
N ARG A 1 1.03 31.78 -27.90
CA ARG A 1 2.41 31.29 -28.17
C ARG A 1 2.27 29.88 -28.76
N ARG A 2 2.63 29.68 -30.04
CA ARG A 2 2.50 28.40 -30.75
C ARG A 2 3.65 27.49 -30.32
N SER A 3 3.36 26.43 -29.58
CA SER A 3 4.34 25.39 -29.24
C SER A 3 4.63 24.54 -30.47
N ALA A 4 5.92 24.43 -30.80
CA ALA A 4 6.42 23.64 -31.92
C ALA A 4 6.10 22.16 -31.70
N ARG A 5 5.50 21.52 -32.70
CA ARG A 5 5.27 20.06 -32.71
C ARG A 5 6.62 19.38 -32.92
N LEU A 6 7.08 18.61 -31.94
CA LEU A 6 8.13 17.62 -32.13
C LEU A 6 7.58 16.56 -33.10
N VAL A 7 7.98 16.65 -34.37
CA VAL A 7 7.67 15.66 -35.39
C VAL A 7 8.77 14.60 -35.33
N GLY A 8 8.44 13.36 -34.93
CA GLY A 8 9.31 12.20 -35.21
C GLY A 8 9.38 11.09 -34.16
N ALA A 9 8.92 11.29 -32.92
CA ALA A 9 8.86 10.20 -31.94
C ALA A 9 7.53 9.45 -32.08
N LYS A 10 7.60 8.11 -32.21
CA LYS A 10 6.40 7.27 -32.07
C LYS A 10 5.82 7.56 -30.68
N PRO A 11 4.54 7.96 -30.57
CA PRO A 11 3.94 8.20 -29.28
C PRO A 11 4.03 6.93 -28.44
N PRO A 12 4.27 7.05 -27.12
CA PRO A 12 4.28 5.90 -26.24
C PRO A 12 2.96 5.13 -26.35
N ASP A 13 3.02 3.81 -26.14
CA ASP A 13 1.89 2.90 -26.32
C ASP A 13 0.66 3.32 -25.49
N PHE A 14 0.89 3.97 -24.34
CA PHE A 14 -0.11 4.68 -23.57
C PHE A 14 0.50 5.95 -22.95
N TYR A 15 -0.32 6.96 -22.66
CA TYR A 15 0.09 8.22 -22.06
C TYR A 15 -1.01 8.79 -21.17
N VAL A 16 -0.67 9.70 -20.27
CA VAL A 16 -1.67 10.49 -19.52
C VAL A 16 -2.25 11.52 -20.45
N ALA A 17 -3.50 11.33 -20.87
CA ALA A 17 -4.22 12.28 -21.72
C ALA A 17 -4.74 13.47 -20.93
N TRP A 18 -5.16 13.22 -19.69
CA TRP A 18 -5.63 14.25 -18.78
C TRP A 18 -5.52 13.77 -17.34
N GLU A 19 -5.21 14.68 -16.42
CA GLU A 19 -5.21 14.44 -14.98
C GLU A 19 -6.07 15.51 -14.30
N SER A 20 -7.02 15.08 -13.47
CA SER A 20 -7.83 15.98 -12.66
C SER A 20 -7.02 16.50 -11.48
N ALA A 21 -7.40 17.66 -10.95
CA ALA A 21 -6.85 18.14 -9.68
C ALA A 21 -7.14 17.20 -8.50
N SER A 22 -8.05 16.23 -8.68
CA SER A 22 -8.41 15.16 -7.73
C SER A 22 -7.60 13.87 -7.93
N GLY A 23 -6.64 13.87 -8.86
CA GLY A 23 -5.78 12.70 -9.15
C GLY A 23 -6.47 11.63 -10.00
N ASP A 24 -7.61 11.94 -10.62
CA ASP A 24 -8.21 11.06 -11.63
C ASP A 24 -7.41 11.19 -12.93
N ILE A 25 -6.83 10.09 -13.38
CA ILE A 25 -6.02 10.04 -14.59
C ILE A 25 -6.84 9.39 -15.71
N VAL A 26 -7.01 10.12 -16.81
CA VAL A 26 -7.50 9.59 -18.06
C VAL A 26 -6.32 9.24 -18.94
N LEU A 27 -6.22 7.96 -19.28
CA LEU A 27 -5.15 7.45 -20.14
C LEU A 27 -5.57 7.54 -21.61
N GLY A 28 -4.69 8.07 -22.44
CA GLY A 28 -4.75 8.00 -23.90
C GLY A 28 -3.85 6.89 -24.44
N GLY A 29 -4.10 6.48 -25.69
CA GLY A 29 -3.39 5.37 -26.34
C GLY A 29 -4.07 4.01 -26.13
N GLU A 30 -3.29 2.94 -26.09
CA GLU A 30 -3.78 1.56 -25.95
C GLU A 30 -4.12 1.23 -24.48
N VAL A 31 -5.30 1.64 -24.03
CA VAL A 31 -5.76 1.48 -22.63
C VAL A 31 -5.70 0.02 -22.14
N GLU A 32 -5.97 -0.98 -22.98
CA GLU A 32 -5.87 -2.40 -22.59
C GLU A 32 -4.43 -2.86 -22.37
N LYS A 33 -3.47 -2.27 -23.08
CA LYS A 33 -2.04 -2.53 -22.89
C LYS A 33 -1.54 -1.84 -21.62
N ALA A 34 -2.04 -0.64 -21.31
CA ALA A 34 -1.83 0.01 -20.02
C ALA A 34 -2.40 -0.82 -18.86
N LYS A 35 -3.65 -1.31 -18.97
CA LYS A 35 -4.25 -2.21 -17.98
C LYS A 35 -3.49 -3.53 -17.84
N ARG A 36 -3.00 -4.09 -18.94
CA ARG A 36 -2.16 -5.31 -18.93
C ARG A 36 -0.83 -5.04 -18.24
N TRP A 37 -0.15 -3.97 -18.61
CA TRP A 37 1.08 -3.54 -17.96
C TRP A 37 0.88 -3.30 -16.47
N MET A 38 -0.22 -2.65 -16.06
CA MET A 38 -0.60 -2.48 -14.65
C MET A 38 -0.94 -3.79 -13.93
N ARG A 39 -1.48 -4.79 -14.64
CA ARG A 39 -1.73 -6.13 -14.09
C ARG A 39 -0.42 -6.90 -13.91
N GLU A 40 0.44 -6.89 -14.93
CA GLU A 40 1.73 -7.58 -14.95
C GLU A 40 2.75 -6.93 -14.00
N HIS A 41 2.63 -5.63 -13.75
CA HIS A 41 3.46 -4.88 -12.82
C HIS A 41 2.66 -4.50 -11.56
N ARG A 42 1.68 -5.32 -11.16
CA ARG A 42 1.03 -5.17 -9.85
C ARG A 42 2.09 -5.35 -8.78
N PHE A 43 2.44 -4.26 -8.12
CA PHE A 43 3.25 -4.29 -6.92
C PHE A 43 2.53 -5.11 -5.82
N GLY A 44 3.13 -6.23 -5.42
CA GLY A 44 2.89 -6.92 -4.14
C GLY A 44 1.59 -7.72 -3.93
N ASP A 45 0.62 -7.72 -4.87
CA ASP A 45 -0.76 -8.21 -4.63
C ASP A 45 -0.93 -9.73 -4.80
N GLU A 46 -0.19 -10.38 -5.72
CA GLU A 46 -0.45 -11.79 -6.10
C GLU A 46 -0.02 -12.82 -5.05
N THR A 47 1.11 -12.60 -4.37
CA THR A 47 1.60 -13.49 -3.30
C THR A 47 0.70 -13.48 -2.07
N ARG A 48 0.15 -12.32 -1.71
CA ARG A 48 -0.82 -12.20 -0.60
C ARG A 48 -2.21 -12.67 -0.96
N ALA A 49 -2.68 -12.45 -2.18
CA ALA A 49 -3.94 -13.01 -2.65
C ALA A 49 -3.94 -14.55 -2.55
N ARG A 50 -2.78 -15.19 -2.79
CA ARG A 50 -2.60 -16.62 -2.62
C ARG A 50 -2.56 -17.03 -1.14
N ALA A 51 -1.80 -16.33 -0.30
CA ALA A 51 -1.78 -16.59 1.15
C ALA A 51 -3.17 -16.42 1.80
N ALA A 52 -3.93 -15.39 1.41
CA ALA A 52 -5.30 -15.15 1.86
C ALA A 52 -6.29 -16.24 1.39
N ALA A 53 -6.02 -16.89 0.26
CA ALA A 53 -6.83 -18.01 -0.21
C ALA A 53 -6.51 -19.30 0.56
N ASP A 54 -5.25 -19.47 0.96
CA ASP A 54 -4.78 -20.64 1.71
C ASP A 54 -5.17 -20.57 3.20
N ASN A 55 -5.28 -19.37 3.79
CA ASN A 55 -5.79 -19.16 5.15
C ASN A 55 -6.56 -17.82 5.28
N PRO A 56 -7.91 -17.84 5.14
CA PRO A 56 -8.71 -16.62 5.17
C PRO A 56 -8.85 -16.01 6.56
N ASP A 57 -8.63 -16.78 7.63
CA ASP A 57 -8.77 -16.36 9.03
C ASP A 57 -7.45 -15.82 9.62
N ASP A 58 -6.33 -15.91 8.88
CA ASP A 58 -5.08 -15.27 9.27
C ASP A 58 -5.17 -13.74 9.07
N PRO A 59 -5.15 -12.95 10.16
CA PRO A 59 -5.25 -11.48 10.08
C PRO A 59 -4.05 -10.83 9.38
N MET A 60 -2.97 -11.59 9.11
CA MET A 60 -1.80 -11.14 8.37
C MET A 60 -1.80 -11.57 6.89
N ALA A 61 -2.58 -12.59 6.52
CA ALA A 61 -2.67 -13.10 5.15
C ALA A 61 -3.48 -12.15 4.26
N VAL A 62 -4.51 -11.50 4.82
CA VAL A 62 -5.37 -10.56 4.11
C VAL A 62 -4.87 -9.12 4.25
N MET A 63 -4.87 -8.38 3.14
CA MET A 63 -4.57 -6.95 3.17
C MET A 63 -5.65 -6.18 3.94
N PRO A 64 -5.29 -5.30 4.88
CA PRO A 64 -6.27 -4.49 5.61
C PRO A 64 -7.07 -3.59 4.66
N ARG A 65 -8.40 -3.56 4.81
CA ARG A 65 -9.29 -2.68 4.05
C ARG A 65 -9.43 -1.32 4.73
N GLY A 66 -9.36 -1.32 6.06
CA GLY A 66 -9.45 -0.14 6.90
C GLY A 66 -8.73 -0.30 8.24
N PRO A 67 -8.72 0.75 9.08
CA PRO A 67 -8.09 0.71 10.40
C PRO A 67 -8.72 -0.30 11.36
N GLU A 68 -9.96 -0.71 11.12
CA GLU A 68 -10.65 -1.76 11.87
C GLU A 68 -10.02 -3.15 11.71
N ASP A 69 -9.29 -3.39 10.60
CA ASP A 69 -8.62 -4.66 10.30
C ASP A 69 -7.19 -4.72 10.87
N LEU A 70 -6.72 -3.65 11.53
CA LEU A 70 -5.40 -3.59 12.13
C LEU A 70 -5.39 -4.18 13.56
N LEU A 71 -4.25 -4.68 14.00
CA LEU A 71 -4.06 -5.16 15.37
C LEU A 71 -4.04 -4.02 16.37
N GLU A 72 -4.35 -4.30 17.64
CA GLU A 72 -4.31 -3.30 18.71
C GLU A 72 -2.93 -2.59 18.80
N GLY A 73 -1.83 -3.33 18.67
CA GLY A 73 -0.48 -2.76 18.65
C GLY A 73 -0.11 -1.98 17.38
N GLU A 74 -0.91 -2.10 16.31
CA GLU A 74 -0.71 -1.35 15.07
C GLU A 74 -1.41 0.02 15.09
N GLN A 75 -2.36 0.25 16.02
CA GLN A 75 -3.22 1.44 15.97
C GLN A 75 -2.49 2.72 16.33
N ALA A 76 -1.54 2.66 17.26
CA ALA A 76 -0.71 3.80 17.60
C ALA A 76 0.11 4.26 16.39
N ALA A 77 0.71 3.31 15.66
CA ALA A 77 1.47 3.59 14.46
C ALA A 77 0.60 4.17 13.33
N PHE A 78 -0.58 3.60 13.12
CA PHE A 78 -1.53 4.12 12.13
C PHE A 78 -1.93 5.57 12.42
N GLN A 79 -2.20 5.90 13.70
CA GLN A 79 -2.51 7.27 14.09
C GLN A 79 -1.33 8.22 13.83
N ALA A 80 -0.10 7.81 14.15
CA ALA A 80 1.10 8.60 13.90
C ALA A 80 1.33 8.86 12.40
N VAL A 81 1.26 7.82 11.57
CA VAL A 81 1.40 7.93 10.11
C VAL A 81 0.26 8.77 9.51
N ARG A 82 -0.97 8.64 10.01
CA ARG A 82 -2.10 9.48 9.60
C ARG A 82 -1.92 10.94 9.98
N ALA A 83 -1.37 11.21 11.17
CA ALA A 83 -1.03 12.56 11.60
C ALA A 83 0.06 13.16 10.71
N ALA A 84 1.10 12.38 10.39
CA ALA A 84 2.15 12.78 9.45
C ALA A 84 1.56 13.13 8.08
N LYS A 85 0.75 12.24 7.50
CA LYS A 85 0.01 12.51 6.24
C LYS A 85 -0.74 13.85 6.31
N THR A 86 -1.45 14.10 7.41
CA THR A 86 -2.26 15.32 7.58
C THR A 86 -1.38 16.57 7.69
N ALA A 87 -0.24 16.48 8.39
CA ALA A 87 0.73 17.56 8.48
C ALA A 87 1.33 17.89 7.11
N LYS A 88 1.74 16.87 6.34
CA LYS A 88 2.27 17.06 4.98
C LYS A 88 1.23 17.62 4.01
N ALA A 89 -0.01 17.16 4.09
CA ALA A 89 -1.11 17.69 3.29
C ALA A 89 -1.35 19.18 3.55
N ARG A 90 -1.29 19.60 4.83
CA ARG A 90 -1.40 21.02 5.22
C ARG A 90 -0.20 21.85 4.74
N GLU A 91 1.01 21.31 4.83
CA GLU A 91 2.23 21.96 4.34
C GLU A 91 2.17 22.25 2.83
N LEU A 92 1.60 21.32 2.07
CA LEU A 92 1.51 21.42 0.61
C LEU A 92 0.19 22.02 0.10
N ASP A 93 -0.67 22.51 1.01
CA ASP A 93 -2.02 23.02 0.72
C ASP A 93 -2.83 22.11 -0.23
N THR A 94 -2.77 20.80 0.04
CA THR A 94 -3.41 19.77 -0.79
C THR A 94 -4.30 18.86 0.04
N ALA A 95 -5.26 18.20 -0.62
CA ALA A 95 -6.09 17.23 0.05
C ALA A 95 -5.29 15.97 0.40
N GLY A 96 -5.48 15.44 1.61
CA GLY A 96 -4.63 14.35 2.11
C GLY A 96 -4.63 13.09 1.22
N TYR A 97 -5.72 12.79 0.50
CA TYR A 97 -5.76 11.62 -0.39
C TYR A 97 -4.73 11.69 -1.54
N HIS A 98 -4.24 12.89 -1.90
CA HIS A 98 -3.13 13.05 -2.85
C HIS A 98 -1.80 12.57 -2.29
N ILE A 99 -1.60 12.71 -0.98
CA ILE A 99 -0.40 12.20 -0.31
C ILE A 99 -0.48 10.66 -0.23
N ALA A 100 -1.51 10.14 0.44
CA ALA A 100 -1.72 8.71 0.59
C ALA A 100 -3.19 8.37 0.93
N GLN A 101 -3.67 7.24 0.42
CA GLN A 101 -4.98 6.68 0.78
C GLN A 101 -4.94 6.03 2.16
N ILE A 102 -6.08 5.99 2.87
CA ILE A 102 -6.16 5.38 4.22
C ILE A 102 -5.76 3.91 4.17
N ARG A 103 -6.26 3.17 3.17
CA ARG A 103 -5.90 1.76 2.97
C ARG A 103 -4.39 1.56 2.72
N ALA A 104 -3.74 2.47 2.00
CA ALA A 104 -2.30 2.44 1.82
C ALA A 104 -1.54 2.65 3.14
N LEU A 105 -2.05 3.53 4.03
CA LEU A 105 -1.45 3.70 5.36
C LEU A 105 -1.60 2.45 6.23
N CYS A 106 -2.76 1.76 6.16
CA CYS A 106 -2.97 0.50 6.87
C CYS A 106 -1.97 -0.56 6.37
N GLU A 107 -1.77 -0.62 5.05
CA GLU A 107 -0.80 -1.51 4.44
C GLU A 107 0.64 -1.20 4.87
N LEU A 108 1.02 0.07 4.90
CA LEU A 108 2.34 0.51 5.37
C LEU A 108 2.61 0.05 6.80
N VAL A 109 1.62 0.18 7.71
CA VAL A 109 1.76 -0.25 9.10
C VAL A 109 1.87 -1.77 9.18
N ARG A 110 1.00 -2.50 8.46
CA ARG A 110 0.98 -3.97 8.44
C ARG A 110 2.26 -4.56 7.87
N ARG A 111 2.78 -4.01 6.77
CA ARG A 111 3.96 -4.54 6.06
C ARG A 111 5.28 -4.11 6.70
N LEU A 112 5.27 -3.03 7.47
CA LEU A 112 6.42 -2.54 8.22
C LEU A 112 7.70 -2.38 7.37
N PRO A 113 7.66 -1.65 6.24
CA PRO A 113 8.81 -1.50 5.37
C PRO A 113 9.96 -0.78 6.08
N ALA A 114 11.18 -1.27 5.90
CA ALA A 114 12.39 -0.70 6.49
C ALA A 114 13.09 0.33 5.59
N ASN A 115 12.77 0.33 4.29
CA ASN A 115 13.42 1.17 3.30
C ASN A 115 12.47 1.52 2.14
N LYS A 116 12.92 2.42 1.25
CA LYS A 116 12.15 2.87 0.09
C LYS A 116 11.79 1.73 -0.88
N ALA A 117 12.68 0.77 -1.10
CA ALA A 117 12.41 -0.33 -2.01
C ALA A 117 11.27 -1.22 -1.49
N GLU A 118 11.30 -1.56 -0.21
CA GLU A 118 10.20 -2.30 0.44
C GLU A 118 8.90 -1.49 0.48
N LEU A 119 9.00 -0.16 0.63
CA LEU A 119 7.85 0.73 0.59
C LEU A 119 7.22 0.79 -0.81
N GLU A 120 8.00 0.71 -1.88
CA GLU A 120 7.48 0.66 -3.27
C GLU A 120 6.65 -0.61 -3.51
N GLU A 121 6.91 -1.68 -2.77
CA GLU A 121 6.12 -2.90 -2.83
C GLU A 121 4.79 -2.81 -2.06
N CYS A 122 4.61 -1.79 -1.21
CA CYS A 122 3.36 -1.56 -0.51
C CYS A 122 2.29 -1.04 -1.48
N TRP A 123 1.09 -1.60 -1.37
CA TRP A 123 -0.04 -1.11 -2.15
C TRP A 123 -0.29 0.39 -1.91
N GLY A 124 -0.42 1.13 -3.00
CA GLY A 124 -0.67 2.58 -2.97
C GLY A 124 0.58 3.46 -2.86
N PHE A 125 1.77 2.86 -2.74
CA PHE A 125 3.08 3.54 -2.73
C PHE A 125 3.85 3.24 -4.02
N GLY A 126 3.48 3.91 -5.10
CA GLY A 126 4.28 3.87 -6.34
C GLY A 126 5.56 4.71 -6.25
N PRO A 127 6.48 4.57 -7.22
CA PRO A 127 7.81 5.19 -7.19
C PRO A 127 7.76 6.72 -7.01
N SER A 128 6.82 7.41 -7.64
CA SER A 128 6.63 8.87 -7.48
C SER A 128 6.30 9.27 -6.03
N LYS A 129 5.46 8.50 -5.34
CA LYS A 129 5.10 8.78 -3.93
C LYS A 129 6.22 8.42 -2.98
N VAL A 130 6.97 7.37 -3.27
CA VAL A 130 8.11 6.97 -2.44
C VAL A 130 9.25 7.98 -2.55
N ASP A 131 9.49 8.53 -3.74
CA ASP A 131 10.44 9.61 -3.91
C ASP A 131 10.00 10.88 -3.16
N ALA A 132 8.72 11.27 -3.29
CA ALA A 132 8.21 12.49 -2.66
C ALA A 132 8.01 12.40 -1.13
N TYR A 133 7.56 11.26 -0.63
CA TYR A 133 7.06 11.10 0.75
C TYR A 133 7.61 9.88 1.50
N GLY A 134 8.43 9.05 0.85
CA GLY A 134 8.86 7.77 1.42
C GLY A 134 9.61 7.92 2.74
N ASP A 135 10.63 8.78 2.78
CA ASP A 135 11.40 9.04 4.01
C ASP A 135 10.50 9.56 5.13
N TYR A 136 9.57 10.45 4.78
CA TYR A 136 8.66 11.06 5.73
C TYR A 136 7.74 10.03 6.41
N PHE A 137 7.26 9.03 5.67
CA PHE A 137 6.45 7.96 6.24
C PHE A 137 7.28 6.93 7.01
N LEU A 138 8.47 6.59 6.53
CA LEU A 138 9.38 5.67 7.23
C LEU A 138 9.81 6.26 8.58
N GLU A 139 10.10 7.56 8.64
CA GLU A 139 10.43 8.27 9.88
C GLU A 139 9.25 8.27 10.87
N ALA A 140 8.02 8.46 10.38
CA ALA A 140 6.82 8.41 11.22
C ALA A 140 6.54 7.02 11.79
N LEU A 141 6.94 5.96 11.07
CA LEU A 141 6.74 4.57 11.46
C LEU A 141 7.81 4.08 12.45
N ARG A 142 9.05 4.57 12.32
CA ARG A 142 10.23 4.11 13.07
C ARG A 142 10.03 3.94 14.59
N PRO A 143 9.34 4.84 15.31
CA PRO A 143 9.15 4.69 16.76
C PRO A 143 8.30 3.49 17.18
N PHE A 144 7.49 2.94 16.28
CA PHE A 144 6.50 1.90 16.59
C PHE A 144 6.89 0.51 16.07
N VAL A 145 8.06 0.39 15.44
CA VAL A 145 8.53 -0.86 14.79
C VAL A 145 8.54 -2.03 15.78
N ASP A 146 9.02 -1.81 17.00
CA ASP A 146 9.13 -2.86 18.01
C ASP A 146 7.74 -3.29 18.53
N ASP A 147 6.85 -2.32 18.78
CA ASP A 147 5.48 -2.58 19.24
C ASP A 147 4.67 -3.36 18.18
N ILE A 148 4.80 -2.97 16.90
CA ILE A 148 4.16 -3.66 15.78
C ILE A 148 4.67 -5.10 15.67
N ARG A 149 6.00 -5.30 15.72
CA ARG A 149 6.60 -6.65 15.65
C ARG A 149 6.11 -7.53 16.79
N GLN A 150 6.01 -6.99 18.00
CA GLN A 150 5.51 -7.72 19.15
C GLN A 150 4.04 -8.11 18.96
N ALA A 151 3.21 -7.20 18.46
CA ALA A 151 1.81 -7.47 18.17
C ALA A 151 1.63 -8.54 17.08
N GLN A 152 2.41 -8.46 15.99
CA GLN A 152 2.40 -9.42 14.90
C GLN A 152 2.88 -10.81 15.34
N ALA A 153 3.95 -10.88 16.14
CA ALA A 153 4.42 -12.15 16.71
C ALA A 153 3.36 -12.80 17.61
N THR A 154 2.65 -12.00 18.41
CA THR A 154 1.57 -12.47 19.28
C THR A 154 0.37 -12.98 18.46
N ALA A 155 -0.02 -12.26 17.40
CA ALA A 155 -1.11 -12.66 16.52
C ALA A 155 -0.77 -13.93 15.73
N SER A 156 0.46 -14.04 15.20
CA SER A 156 0.92 -15.22 14.47
C SER A 156 0.99 -16.46 15.37
N ALA A 157 1.46 -16.31 16.62
CA ALA A 157 1.45 -17.40 17.58
C ALA A 157 0.03 -17.87 17.94
N ALA A 158 -0.92 -16.94 18.08
CA ALA A 158 -2.33 -17.27 18.32
C ALA A 158 -2.96 -17.99 17.11
N ALA A 159 -2.68 -17.53 15.88
CA ALA A 159 -3.16 -18.16 14.66
C ALA A 159 -2.58 -19.59 14.48
N ALA A 160 -1.29 -19.78 14.75
CA ALA A 160 -0.66 -21.10 14.72
C ALA A 160 -1.24 -22.05 15.77
N ALA A 161 -1.57 -21.54 16.96
CA ALA A 161 -2.24 -22.34 17.99
C ALA A 161 -3.67 -22.73 17.60
N ALA A 162 -4.42 -21.83 16.93
CA ALA A 162 -5.77 -22.13 16.45
C ALA A 162 -5.76 -23.21 15.35
N ALA A 163 -4.85 -23.10 14.37
CA ALA A 163 -4.72 -24.10 13.31
C ALA A 163 -4.37 -25.50 13.85
N ALA A 164 -3.59 -25.59 14.93
CA ALA A 164 -3.25 -26.86 15.56
C ALA A 164 -4.42 -27.52 16.34
N VAL A 165 -5.44 -26.75 16.72
CA VAL A 165 -6.65 -27.28 17.38
C VAL A 165 -7.65 -27.82 16.37
N GLU A 166 -7.72 -27.22 15.18
CA GLU A 166 -8.61 -27.68 14.09
C GLU A 166 -8.14 -29.03 13.49
N ASP A 167 -6.83 -29.29 13.44
CA ASP A 167 -6.28 -30.57 12.97
C ASP A 167 -6.58 -31.76 13.92
N ASP A 168 -6.94 -31.52 15.19
CA ASP A 168 -7.22 -32.57 16.19
C ASP A 168 -8.72 -32.96 16.24
N GLU A 169 -9.62 -32.20 15.62
CA GLU A 169 -11.07 -32.47 15.61
C GLU A 169 -11.53 -33.30 14.39
N GLU A 170 -10.63 -33.59 13.43
CA GLU A 170 -10.87 -34.38 12.22
C GLU A 170 -10.19 -35.76 12.25
N ALA A 171 -10.27 -36.46 13.39
CA ALA A 171 -9.93 -37.89 13.50
C ALA A 171 -11.18 -38.72 13.86
N PRO A 172 -11.71 -39.57 12.96
CA PRO A 172 -12.89 -40.39 13.21
C PRO A 172 -12.67 -41.58 14.16
#